data_AF-A0AAC8Q912-F1
#
_entry.id   AF-A0AAC8Q912-F1
#
_cell.length_a   1.000
_cell.length_b   1.000
_cell.length_c   1.000
_cell.angle_alpha   90.00
_cell.angle_beta   90.00
_cell.angle_gamma   90.00
#
_symmetry.space_group_name_H-M   'P 1'
#
loop_
_entity.id
_entity.type
_entity.pdbx_description
1 polymer ?
#
loop_
_entity_poly.entity_id
_entity_poly.type
_entity_poly.pdbx_seq_one_letter_code
_entity_poly.pdbx_strand_id
1 'polypeptide(L)'
;MRKLMMAVMAVAGLGLTVGCQDRNKVQQEQQDVAEAQRDVAQERQEINKEVAETRQDGREELTDAQKDLVEEQRELADAQHKQMDEQNDQAIGGSGNTMNKNDTAANVKTEEVEGTIQSTSANTIAIIVPDKNNQVMRFQANQQVQVMKDDKPVALKDLKAGDEVRASYQLDPNGKMMLKSIEVEKLSAQHPDQQKK
;
A
#
# COMPACT_ATOMS: atom_id res chain seq x y z
N MET A 1 -9.54 22.65 -2.97
CA MET A 1 -10.41 23.67 -3.60
C MET A 1 -11.49 22.96 -4.41
N ARG A 2 -12.73 22.94 -3.91
CA ARG A 2 -13.88 22.38 -4.66
C ARG A 2 -14.63 23.56 -5.28
N LYS A 3 -14.74 23.59 -6.61
CA LYS A 3 -15.57 24.55 -7.34
C LYS A 3 -16.58 23.78 -8.19
N LEU A 4 -17.83 24.13 -7.95
CA LEU A 4 -19.04 23.70 -8.66
C LEU A 4 -19.00 24.08 -10.15
N MET A 5 -19.69 23.31 -10.98
CA MET A 5 -20.64 23.81 -11.99
C MET A 5 -21.36 22.61 -12.64
N MET A 6 -22.63 22.41 -12.30
CA MET A 6 -23.56 21.62 -13.12
C MET A 6 -24.54 22.59 -13.77
N ALA A 7 -24.49 22.66 -15.10
CA ALA A 7 -25.46 23.36 -15.93
C ALA A 7 -26.48 22.34 -16.45
N VAL A 8 -27.74 22.50 -16.04
CA VAL A 8 -28.88 21.73 -16.55
C VAL A 8 -29.47 22.52 -17.71
N MET A 9 -29.27 22.04 -18.94
CA MET A 9 -29.96 22.54 -20.13
C MET A 9 -31.28 21.78 -20.30
N ALA A 10 -32.39 22.51 -20.25
CA ALA A 10 -33.72 22.00 -20.56
C ALA A 10 -33.91 21.92 -22.08
N VAL A 11 -34.25 20.73 -22.58
CA VAL A 11 -34.63 20.52 -23.99
C VAL A 11 -36.12 20.77 -24.14
N ALA A 12 -36.47 21.85 -24.85
CA ALA A 12 -37.85 22.12 -25.27
C ALA A 12 -38.20 21.25 -26.49
N GLY A 13 -39.22 20.39 -26.33
CA GLY A 13 -39.76 19.58 -27.40
C GLY A 13 -40.52 20.42 -28.43
N LEU A 14 -40.15 20.29 -29.70
CA LEU A 14 -40.92 20.76 -30.84
C LEU A 14 -41.96 19.71 -31.21
N GLY A 15 -43.25 20.09 -31.11
CA GLY A 15 -44.36 19.30 -31.64
C GLY A 15 -44.38 19.35 -33.16
N LEU A 16 -44.49 18.18 -33.80
CA LEU A 16 -44.70 18.05 -35.24
C LEU A 16 -46.21 18.02 -35.54
N THR A 17 -46.68 19.03 -36.26
CA THR A 17 -48.01 19.05 -36.88
C THR A 17 -47.97 18.26 -38.19
N VAL A 18 -48.85 17.27 -38.29
CA VAL A 18 -49.01 16.38 -39.44
C VAL A 18 -49.72 17.14 -40.58
N GLY A 19 -49.01 17.39 -41.68
CA GLY A 19 -49.56 17.89 -42.95
C GLY A 19 -49.52 16.80 -44.01
N CYS A 20 -50.70 16.28 -44.38
CA CYS A 20 -50.89 15.29 -45.42
C CYS A 20 -50.72 15.90 -46.82
N GLN A 21 -49.59 15.70 -47.49
CA GLN A 21 -49.44 15.86 -48.95
C GLN A 21 -48.07 15.33 -49.40
N ASP A 22 -47.96 14.03 -49.68
CA ASP A 22 -46.99 13.43 -50.65
C ASP A 22 -46.92 11.90 -50.48
N ARG A 23 -47.96 11.16 -50.90
CA ARG A 23 -47.92 9.67 -50.89
C ARG A 23 -46.89 9.06 -51.85
N ASN A 24 -46.44 9.80 -52.87
CA ASN A 24 -45.47 9.30 -53.85
C ASN A 24 -44.02 9.44 -53.38
N LYS A 25 -43.66 10.45 -52.57
CA LYS A 25 -42.30 10.56 -51.99
C LYS A 25 -42.05 9.49 -50.93
N VAL A 26 -43.08 9.16 -50.14
CA VAL A 26 -42.97 8.14 -49.08
C VAL A 26 -42.70 6.74 -49.66
N GLN A 27 -43.16 6.42 -50.88
CA GLN A 27 -42.83 5.14 -51.51
C GLN A 27 -41.40 5.08 -52.02
N GLN A 28 -40.86 6.20 -52.50
CA GLN A 28 -39.48 6.30 -52.96
C GLN A 28 -38.51 6.24 -51.77
N GLU A 29 -38.82 6.97 -50.69
CA GLU A 29 -38.06 6.90 -49.43
C GLU A 29 -38.12 5.50 -48.78
N GLN A 30 -39.25 4.78 -48.87
CA GLN A 30 -39.32 3.39 -48.38
C GLN A 30 -38.43 2.43 -49.17
N GLN A 31 -38.22 2.70 -50.46
CA GLN A 31 -37.34 1.89 -51.31
C GLN A 31 -35.86 2.16 -51.00
N ASP A 32 -35.50 3.43 -50.81
CA ASP A 32 -34.15 3.84 -50.39
C ASP A 32 -33.82 3.33 -48.98
N VAL A 33 -34.78 3.33 -48.05
CA VAL A 33 -34.59 2.78 -46.70
C VAL A 33 -34.45 1.26 -46.72
N ALA A 34 -35.14 0.57 -47.63
CA ALA A 34 -35.01 -0.89 -47.77
C ALA A 34 -33.64 -1.30 -48.34
N GLU A 35 -33.08 -0.50 -49.24
CA GLU A 35 -31.72 -0.69 -49.77
C GLU A 35 -30.66 -0.37 -48.72
N ALA A 36 -30.79 0.77 -48.02
CA ALA A 36 -29.92 1.12 -46.90
C ALA A 36 -29.94 0.08 -45.76
N GLN A 37 -31.08 -0.55 -45.49
CA GLN A 37 -31.17 -1.64 -44.51
C GLN A 37 -30.45 -2.91 -44.96
N ARG A 38 -30.39 -3.20 -46.27
CA ARG A 38 -29.62 -4.34 -46.79
C ARG A 38 -28.13 -4.10 -46.68
N ASP A 39 -27.67 -2.89 -47.00
CA ASP A 39 -26.26 -2.52 -46.87
C ASP A 39 -25.79 -2.59 -45.41
N VAL A 40 -26.58 -2.03 -44.47
CA VAL A 40 -26.27 -2.11 -43.03
C VAL A 40 -26.30 -3.55 -42.51
N ALA A 41 -27.18 -4.42 -43.04
CA ALA A 41 -27.21 -5.82 -42.65
C ALA A 41 -25.98 -6.59 -43.16
N GLN A 42 -25.52 -6.28 -44.37
CA GLN A 42 -24.35 -6.90 -44.98
C GLN A 42 -23.05 -6.44 -44.28
N GLU A 43 -22.92 -5.14 -44.02
CA GLU A 43 -21.79 -4.56 -43.26
C GLU A 43 -21.73 -5.11 -41.83
N ARG A 44 -22.89 -5.32 -41.18
CA ARG A 44 -22.94 -6.00 -39.86
C ARG A 44 -22.46 -7.45 -39.91
N GLN A 45 -22.68 -8.17 -41.00
CA GLN A 45 -22.17 -9.54 -41.13
C GLN A 45 -20.65 -9.56 -41.27
N GLU A 46 -20.08 -8.63 -42.02
CA GLU A 46 -18.63 -8.49 -42.19
C GLU A 46 -17.96 -8.08 -40.87
N ILE A 47 -18.51 -7.09 -40.16
CA ILE A 47 -18.01 -6.66 -38.83
C ILE A 47 -18.09 -7.81 -37.82
N ASN A 48 -19.18 -8.59 -37.80
CA ASN A 48 -19.29 -9.72 -36.87
C ASN A 48 -18.27 -10.82 -37.17
N LYS A 49 -17.89 -11.00 -38.45
CA LYS A 49 -16.86 -11.96 -38.85
C LYS A 49 -15.47 -11.48 -38.42
N GLU A 50 -15.14 -10.21 -38.65
CA GLU A 50 -13.88 -9.59 -38.23
C GLU A 50 -13.72 -9.57 -36.69
N VAL A 51 -14.80 -9.28 -35.95
CA VAL A 51 -14.79 -9.32 -34.47
C VAL A 51 -14.63 -10.75 -33.94
N ALA A 52 -15.11 -11.76 -34.67
CA ALA A 52 -14.90 -13.16 -34.29
C ALA A 52 -13.44 -13.59 -34.49
N GLU A 53 -12.82 -13.19 -35.61
CA GLU A 53 -11.40 -13.45 -35.90
C GLU A 53 -10.48 -12.73 -34.90
N THR A 54 -10.74 -11.46 -34.59
CA THR A 54 -9.97 -10.68 -33.60
C THR A 54 -10.04 -11.27 -32.18
N ARG A 55 -11.15 -11.94 -31.84
CA ARG A 55 -11.32 -12.61 -30.53
C ARG A 55 -10.62 -13.96 -30.44
N GLN A 56 -10.34 -14.62 -31.56
CA GLN A 56 -9.57 -15.86 -31.56
C GLN A 56 -8.08 -15.57 -31.33
N ASP A 57 -7.52 -14.59 -32.04
CA ASP A 57 -6.09 -14.25 -31.92
C ASP A 57 -5.74 -13.72 -30.51
N GLY A 58 -6.60 -12.87 -29.93
CA GLY A 58 -6.40 -12.37 -28.57
C GLY A 58 -6.56 -13.42 -27.46
N ARG A 59 -7.17 -14.58 -27.74
CA ARG A 59 -7.31 -15.67 -26.76
C ARG A 59 -6.08 -16.55 -26.69
N GLU A 60 -5.37 -16.73 -27.80
CA GLU A 60 -4.13 -17.53 -27.83
C GLU A 60 -3.00 -16.82 -27.07
N GLU A 61 -2.84 -15.50 -27.23
CA GLU A 61 -1.84 -14.71 -26.48
C GLU A 61 -2.09 -14.70 -24.97
N LEU A 62 -3.35 -14.65 -24.52
CA LEU A 62 -3.68 -14.67 -23.09
C LEU A 62 -3.42 -16.02 -22.44
N THR A 63 -3.50 -17.12 -23.19
CA THR A 63 -3.22 -18.46 -22.64
C THR A 63 -1.74 -18.71 -22.46
N ASP A 64 -0.88 -18.16 -23.31
CA ASP A 64 0.57 -18.31 -23.16
C ASP A 64 1.11 -17.38 -22.06
N ALA A 65 0.63 -16.15 -21.96
CA ALA A 65 0.99 -15.26 -20.85
C ALA A 65 0.55 -15.78 -19.47
N GLN A 66 -0.55 -16.56 -19.39
CA GLN A 66 -0.95 -17.21 -18.13
C GLN A 66 -0.06 -18.40 -17.75
N LYS A 67 0.51 -19.14 -18.72
CA LYS A 67 1.40 -20.26 -18.41
C LYS A 67 2.71 -19.77 -17.79
N ASP A 68 3.28 -18.70 -18.34
CA ASP A 68 4.54 -18.13 -17.84
C ASP A 68 4.41 -17.66 -16.38
N LEU A 69 3.28 -17.01 -16.04
CA LEU A 69 3.00 -16.56 -14.68
C LEU A 69 2.82 -17.71 -13.66
N VAL A 70 2.27 -18.84 -14.09
CA VAL A 70 2.08 -20.02 -13.21
C VAL A 70 3.41 -20.71 -12.96
N GLU A 71 4.29 -20.77 -13.96
CA GLU A 71 5.63 -21.36 -13.83
C GLU A 71 6.51 -20.51 -12.90
N GLU A 72 6.49 -19.19 -13.04
CA GLU A 72 7.22 -18.26 -12.16
C GLU A 72 6.71 -18.29 -10.70
N GLN A 73 5.39 -18.40 -10.48
CA GLN A 73 4.85 -18.57 -9.13
C GLN A 73 5.28 -19.90 -8.48
N ARG A 74 5.42 -20.96 -9.28
CA ARG A 74 5.86 -22.27 -8.78
C ARG A 74 7.33 -22.25 -8.37
N GLU A 75 8.19 -21.58 -9.14
CA GLU A 75 9.61 -21.39 -8.77
C GLU A 75 9.76 -20.56 -7.49
N LEU A 76 8.94 -19.51 -7.32
CA LEU A 76 8.93 -18.71 -6.09
C LEU A 76 8.46 -19.51 -4.86
N ALA A 77 7.48 -20.40 -5.03
CA ALA A 77 6.98 -21.25 -3.96
C ALA A 77 8.05 -22.29 -3.52
N ASP A 78 8.75 -22.91 -4.47
CA ASP A 78 9.82 -23.86 -4.18
C ASP A 78 11.04 -23.17 -3.53
N ALA A 79 11.38 -21.95 -3.96
CA ALA A 79 12.45 -21.15 -3.34
C ALA A 79 12.13 -20.75 -1.88
N GLN A 80 10.87 -20.38 -1.58
CA GLN A 80 10.45 -20.10 -0.21
C GLN A 80 10.48 -21.34 0.68
N HIS A 81 10.07 -22.49 0.15
CA HIS A 81 10.08 -23.74 0.91
C HIS A 81 11.51 -24.14 1.30
N LYS A 82 12.46 -23.99 0.37
CA LYS A 82 13.87 -24.30 0.62
C LYS A 82 14.53 -23.39 1.65
N GLN A 83 14.19 -22.09 1.68
CA GLN A 83 14.66 -21.19 2.74
C GLN A 83 14.10 -21.56 4.13
N MET A 84 12.88 -22.11 4.19
CA MET A 84 12.24 -22.49 5.44
C MET A 84 12.88 -23.74 6.06
N ASP A 85 13.28 -24.71 5.23
CA ASP A 85 14.02 -25.90 5.69
C ASP A 85 15.45 -25.54 6.14
N GLU A 86 16.16 -24.65 5.44
CA GLU A 86 17.50 -24.20 5.82
C GLU A 86 17.53 -23.39 7.13
N GLN A 87 16.45 -22.65 7.47
CA GLN A 87 16.33 -21.97 8.76
C GLN A 87 16.02 -22.94 9.92
N ASN A 88 15.44 -24.11 9.65
CA ASN A 88 15.03 -25.04 10.69
C ASN A 88 16.21 -25.86 11.23
N ASP A 89 17.27 -26.05 10.44
CA ASP A 89 18.51 -26.73 10.88
C ASP A 89 19.45 -25.84 11.72
N GLN A 90 19.22 -24.52 11.79
CA GLN A 90 20.00 -23.59 12.62
C GLN A 90 19.34 -23.25 13.98
N ALA A 91 18.16 -23.80 14.30
CA ALA A 91 17.37 -23.37 15.46
C ALA A 91 17.22 -24.41 16.59
N ILE A 92 18.23 -25.25 16.84
CA ILE A 92 18.36 -25.98 18.11
C ILE A 92 19.43 -25.27 18.96
N GLY A 93 19.06 -24.15 19.57
CA GLY A 93 19.91 -23.51 20.58
C GLY A 93 19.63 -22.04 20.83
N GLY A 94 18.60 -21.74 21.61
CA GLY A 94 18.52 -20.43 22.29
C GLY A 94 17.13 -19.82 22.34
N SER A 95 16.51 -19.93 23.51
CA SER A 95 15.50 -19.03 24.11
C SER A 95 14.63 -18.15 23.21
N GLY A 96 13.33 -18.46 23.24
CA GLY A 96 12.31 -17.43 23.43
C GLY A 96 11.62 -16.93 22.16
N ASN A 97 10.69 -17.71 21.64
CA ASN A 97 9.46 -17.15 21.07
C ASN A 97 8.36 -18.22 21.06
N THR A 98 7.68 -18.37 22.20
CA THR A 98 6.41 -19.09 22.27
C THR A 98 5.37 -18.32 21.47
N MET A 99 5.23 -18.72 20.21
CA MET A 99 4.19 -18.31 19.30
C MET A 99 2.84 -18.86 19.81
N ASN A 100 2.15 -18.11 20.66
CA ASN A 100 0.76 -18.40 21.02
C ASN A 100 -0.17 -17.88 19.93
N LYS A 101 -0.54 -18.79 19.02
CA LYS A 101 -1.43 -18.61 17.89
C LYS A 101 -2.88 -18.64 18.39
N ASN A 102 -3.30 -17.70 19.24
CA ASN A 102 -4.72 -17.60 19.62
C ASN A 102 -5.24 -16.23 20.09
N ASP A 103 -4.44 -15.17 20.16
CA ASP A 103 -4.97 -13.84 20.52
C ASP A 103 -5.29 -13.02 19.27
N THR A 104 -6.59 -12.88 19.04
CA THR A 104 -7.19 -12.01 18.04
C THR A 104 -7.13 -10.55 18.52
N ALA A 105 -5.91 -10.02 18.66
CA ALA A 105 -5.63 -8.60 18.84
C ALA A 105 -4.51 -8.25 17.85
N ALA A 106 -4.73 -7.22 17.03
CA ALA A 106 -3.89 -6.81 15.92
C ALA A 106 -2.40 -7.16 16.10
N ASN A 107 -1.88 -8.05 15.25
CA ASN A 107 -0.48 -8.41 15.13
C ASN A 107 0.32 -7.18 14.67
N VAL A 108 0.54 -6.22 15.57
CA VAL A 108 1.35 -5.05 15.29
C VAL A 108 2.79 -5.47 15.48
N LYS A 109 3.48 -5.74 14.37
CA LYS A 109 4.90 -6.05 14.34
C LYS A 109 5.67 -4.93 15.04
N THR A 110 6.32 -5.25 16.14
CA THR A 110 7.28 -4.36 16.81
C THR A 110 8.66 -4.56 16.20
N GLU A 111 9.36 -3.47 15.98
CA GLU A 111 10.76 -3.44 15.53
C GLU A 111 11.62 -2.85 16.65
N GLU A 112 12.88 -3.26 16.70
CA GLU A 112 13.84 -2.79 17.69
C GLU A 112 14.96 -2.01 17.01
N VAL A 113 15.50 -1.06 17.75
CA VAL A 113 16.61 -0.23 17.29
C VAL A 113 17.48 0.18 18.45
N GLU A 114 18.79 0.07 18.26
CA GLU A 114 19.80 0.51 19.21
C GLU A 114 20.41 1.83 18.71
N GLY A 115 20.74 2.72 19.64
CA GLY A 115 21.36 3.98 19.28
C GLY A 115 21.53 4.94 20.44
N THR A 116 21.88 6.17 20.10
CA THR A 116 22.13 7.22 21.10
C THR A 116 21.05 8.28 21.03
N ILE A 117 20.50 8.68 22.18
CA ILE A 117 19.52 9.76 22.25
C ILE A 117 20.16 11.07 21.76
N GLN A 118 19.60 11.67 20.72
CA GLN A 118 19.98 13.01 20.27
C GLN A 118 19.22 14.10 21.05
N SER A 119 17.91 13.90 21.22
CA SER A 119 17.05 14.86 21.93
C SER A 119 15.78 14.18 22.43
N THR A 120 15.30 14.60 23.59
CA THR A 120 14.02 14.18 24.17
C THR A 120 13.07 15.35 24.31
N SER A 121 11.78 15.11 24.09
CA SER A 121 10.68 16.02 24.39
C SER A 121 9.57 15.26 25.11
N ALA A 122 8.48 15.96 25.48
CA ALA A 122 7.36 15.34 26.17
C ALA A 122 6.72 14.19 25.38
N ASN A 123 6.66 14.30 24.05
CA ASN A 123 5.92 13.36 23.19
C ASN A 123 6.77 12.80 22.05
N THR A 124 8.04 13.19 21.94
CA THR A 124 8.93 12.70 20.88
C THR A 124 10.34 12.47 21.39
N ILE A 125 10.99 11.47 20.82
CA ILE A 125 12.40 11.18 21.05
C ILE A 125 13.10 11.04 19.70
N ALA A 126 14.30 11.60 19.59
CA ALA A 126 15.16 11.43 18.43
C ALA A 126 16.38 10.59 18.83
N ILE A 127 16.63 9.51 18.10
CA ILE A 127 17.73 8.57 18.34
C ILE A 127 18.60 8.54 17.09
N ILE A 128 19.91 8.67 17.26
CA ILE A 128 20.90 8.43 16.22
C ILE A 128 21.18 6.93 16.21
N VAL A 129 20.97 6.30 15.06
CA VAL A 129 21.11 4.85 14.89
C VAL A 129 22.40 4.57 14.12
N PRO A 130 23.47 4.08 14.78
CA PRO A 130 24.76 3.82 14.13
C PRO A 130 24.63 2.86 12.95
N ASP A 131 23.85 1.81 13.11
CA ASP A 131 23.62 0.76 12.11
C ASP A 131 22.94 1.25 10.83
N LYS A 132 22.33 2.44 10.87
CA LYS A 132 21.67 3.09 9.74
C LYS A 132 22.44 4.33 9.28
N ASN A 133 23.77 4.23 9.17
CA ASN A 133 24.64 5.34 8.75
C ASN A 133 24.46 6.61 9.62
N ASN A 134 24.30 6.43 10.93
CA ASN A 134 24.02 7.52 11.88
C ASN A 134 22.74 8.31 11.55
N GLN A 135 21.74 7.66 10.94
CA GLN A 135 20.45 8.28 10.66
C GLN A 135 19.75 8.65 11.97
N VAL A 136 19.17 9.85 11.99
CA VAL A 136 18.30 10.31 13.07
C VAL A 136 16.89 9.79 12.86
N MET A 137 16.45 8.87 13.71
CA MET A 137 15.08 8.37 13.74
C MET A 137 14.26 9.09 14.81
N ARG A 138 13.02 9.48 14.48
CA ARG A 138 12.12 10.22 15.37
C ARG A 138 10.92 9.36 15.74
N PHE A 139 10.78 9.08 17.03
CA PHE A 139 9.69 8.27 17.56
C PHE A 139 8.70 9.14 18.31
N GLN A 140 7.41 8.84 18.15
CA GLN A 140 6.34 9.39 18.96
C GLN A 140 6.23 8.59 20.25
N ALA A 141 6.30 9.28 21.38
CA ALA A 141 6.12 8.70 22.70
C ALA A 141 4.75 9.14 23.25
N ASN A 142 4.04 8.20 23.86
CA ASN A 142 2.80 8.46 24.58
C ASN A 142 2.92 7.94 26.02
N GLN A 143 1.84 8.04 26.80
CA GLN A 143 1.84 7.58 28.21
C GLN A 143 1.94 6.05 28.37
N GLN A 144 1.88 5.29 27.28
CA GLN A 144 1.98 3.82 27.29
C GLN A 144 3.42 3.34 27.06
N VAL A 145 4.38 4.26 26.83
CA VAL A 145 5.77 3.90 26.64
C VAL A 145 6.35 3.42 27.97
N GLN A 146 6.92 2.22 27.96
CA GLN A 146 7.68 1.70 29.08
C GLN A 146 9.13 2.19 28.98
N VAL A 147 9.55 3.02 29.92
CA VAL A 147 10.92 3.54 29.98
C VAL A 147 11.64 2.86 31.13
N MET A 148 12.66 2.07 30.84
CA MET A 148 13.44 1.32 31.81
C MET A 148 14.88 1.83 31.85
N LYS A 149 15.44 1.92 33.04
CA LYS A 149 16.84 2.24 33.28
C LYS A 149 17.32 1.45 34.48
N ASP A 150 18.35 0.63 34.31
CA ASP A 150 18.86 -0.26 35.36
C ASP A 150 17.74 -1.12 35.97
N ASP A 151 16.89 -1.74 35.14
CA ASP A 151 15.69 -2.50 35.51
C ASP A 151 14.62 -1.72 36.31
N LYS A 152 14.72 -0.38 36.38
CA LYS A 152 13.76 0.47 37.09
C LYS A 152 12.95 1.31 36.11
N PRO A 153 11.62 1.41 36.31
CA PRO A 153 10.81 2.32 35.52
C PRO A 153 11.21 3.77 35.85
N VAL A 154 11.52 4.55 34.81
CA VAL A 154 11.86 5.98 34.92
C VAL A 154 10.94 6.80 34.02
N ALA A 155 10.92 8.12 34.17
CA ALA A 155 10.13 8.96 33.28
C ALA A 155 10.92 9.28 32.00
N LEU A 156 10.23 9.46 30.87
CA LEU A 156 10.86 9.85 29.60
C LEU A 156 11.71 11.13 29.71
N LYS A 157 11.30 12.07 30.59
CA LYS A 157 12.02 13.31 30.88
C LYS A 157 13.37 13.11 31.59
N ASP A 158 13.58 11.95 32.19
CA ASP A 158 14.81 11.63 32.92
C ASP A 158 15.92 11.13 31.98
N LEU A 159 15.55 10.76 30.74
CA LEU A 159 16.46 10.43 29.67
C LEU A 159 17.17 11.68 29.13
N LYS A 160 18.46 11.56 28.85
CA LYS A 160 19.30 12.68 28.40
C LYS A 160 19.88 12.41 27.03
N ALA A 161 20.16 13.49 26.31
CA ALA A 161 20.95 13.39 25.10
C ALA A 161 22.32 12.77 25.41
N GLY A 162 22.74 11.82 24.58
CA GLY A 162 23.97 11.05 24.76
C GLY A 162 23.78 9.68 25.41
N ASP A 163 22.62 9.37 26.01
CA ASP A 163 22.38 8.03 26.57
C ASP A 163 22.28 7.00 25.43
N GLU A 164 22.96 5.85 25.59
CA GLU A 164 22.82 4.71 24.69
C GLU A 164 21.60 3.90 25.13
N VAL A 165 20.72 3.63 24.18
CA VAL A 165 19.41 3.04 24.43
C VAL A 165 19.06 1.99 23.40
N ARG A 166 18.29 1.01 23.84
CA ARG A 166 17.56 0.06 22.99
C ARG A 166 16.08 0.40 23.03
N ALA A 167 15.52 0.75 21.88
CA ALA A 167 14.15 1.19 21.73
C ALA A 167 13.35 0.18 20.89
N SER A 168 12.16 -0.18 21.36
CA SER A 168 11.18 -0.90 20.57
C SER A 168 10.10 0.07 20.08
N TYR A 169 9.74 -0.02 18.79
CA TYR A 169 8.71 0.79 18.18
C TYR A 169 7.78 -0.04 17.30
N GLN A 170 6.62 0.52 17.00
CA GLN A 170 5.71 0.02 15.99
C GLN A 170 5.37 1.11 14.98
N LEU A 171 5.01 0.73 13.76
CA LEU A 171 4.44 1.67 12.80
C LEU A 171 2.93 1.77 13.04
N ASP A 172 2.41 2.99 13.17
CA ASP A 172 0.96 3.21 13.11
C ASP A 172 0.45 3.03 11.66
N PRO A 173 -0.88 2.95 11.45
CA PRO A 173 -1.46 2.85 10.10
C PRO A 173 -1.13 4.04 9.18
N ASN A 174 -0.61 5.15 9.72
CA ASN A 174 -0.19 6.34 8.98
C ASN A 174 1.33 6.34 8.69
N GLY A 175 2.05 5.28 9.03
CA GLY A 175 3.51 5.17 8.86
C GLY A 175 4.34 5.95 9.89
N LYS A 176 3.74 6.39 11.01
CA LYS A 176 4.46 7.03 12.11
C LYS A 176 5.06 5.99 13.04
N MET A 177 6.32 6.18 13.41
CA MET A 177 7.00 5.36 14.39
C MET A 177 6.52 5.71 15.80
N MET A 178 5.81 4.78 16.44
CA MET A 178 5.28 4.88 17.79
C MET A 178 6.14 4.05 18.72
N LEU A 179 6.78 4.69 19.69
CA LEU A 179 7.61 4.04 20.69
C LEU A 179 6.75 3.15 21.59
N LYS A 180 7.30 2.00 22.00
CA LYS A 180 6.67 1.03 22.90
C LYS A 180 7.46 0.85 24.17
N SER A 181 8.74 0.59 24.03
CA SER A 181 9.67 0.53 25.14
C SER A 181 10.97 1.21 24.78
N ILE A 182 11.67 1.68 25.80
CA ILE A 182 13.03 2.16 25.69
C ILE A 182 13.77 1.76 26.95
N GLU A 183 14.92 1.15 26.76
CA GLU A 183 15.81 0.70 27.81
C GLU A 183 17.14 1.43 27.67
N VAL A 184 17.63 1.98 28.78
CA VAL A 184 18.94 2.63 28.83
C VAL A 184 20.00 1.58 29.13
N GLU A 185 20.83 1.26 28.15
CA GLU A 185 21.88 0.25 28.27
C GLU A 185 23.15 0.84 28.87
N LYS A 186 23.48 2.09 28.50
CA LYS A 186 24.65 2.76 29.02
C LYS A 186 24.37 4.25 29.19
N LEU A 187 24.70 4.71 30.39
CA LEU A 187 24.59 6.11 30.71
C LEU A 187 25.63 6.90 29.93
N SER A 188 25.20 8.03 29.39
CA SER A 188 26.15 9.04 28.93
C SER A 188 27.14 9.32 30.07
N ALA A 189 28.38 8.89 29.88
CA ALA A 189 29.47 9.46 30.64
C ALA A 189 29.39 10.96 30.33
N GLN A 190 29.07 11.78 31.35
CA GLN A 190 29.06 13.23 31.20
C GLN A 190 30.39 13.63 30.57
N HIS A 191 30.41 13.88 29.26
CA HIS A 191 31.59 14.43 28.62
C HIS A 191 31.73 15.86 29.17
N PRO A 192 32.81 16.18 29.91
CA PRO A 192 32.99 17.52 30.47
C PRO A 192 33.40 18.57 29.43
N ASP A 193 33.45 18.25 28.14
CA ASP A 193 34.06 19.11 27.11
C ASP A 193 33.08 19.99 26.31
N GLN A 194 32.21 20.69 27.03
CA GLN A 194 31.57 21.90 26.51
C GLN A 194 31.72 23.04 27.55
N GLN A 195 32.93 23.23 28.10
CA GLN A 195 33.28 24.52 28.70
C GLN A 195 33.89 25.45 27.65
N LYS A 196 33.10 26.50 27.35
CA LYS A 196 33.52 27.87 27.01
C LYS A 196 34.39 28.06 25.76
N LYS A 197 33.78 28.67 24.74
CA LYS A 197 34.43 29.79 24.04
C LYS A 197 33.90 31.09 24.60
#